data_AF-A0A7S3EXD5-F1
#
_entry.id   AF-A0A7S3EXD5-F1
#
_cell.length_a   1.000
_cell.length_b   1.000
_cell.length_c   1.000
_cell.angle_alpha   90.00
_cell.angle_beta   90.00
_cell.angle_gamma   90.00
#
_symmetry.space_group_name_H-M   'P 1'
#
loop_
_entity.id
_entity.type
_entity.pdbx_description
1 polymer ?
#
loop_
_entity_poly.entity_id
_entity_poly.type
_entity_poly.pdbx_seq_one_letter_code
_entity_poly.pdbx_strand_id
1 'polypeptide(L)'
;VPGDRHTTVLCWILTTAHELQREGLLSDVGTRSISEAVGAMRGQANDLMSSLNRDLPFPYAFVVSFMLQLVILIQALFTALACADVSSSHSLQFGNHGEPVWYMWVFQLGCFFCLAMLYEAMGNVHHVLYNPFGPRALDVAHETIANGIRDLGTQLMAGKSCPPVSRLESQPGARTCTAGV
;
A
#
# COMPACT_ATOMS: atom_id res chain seq x y z
N VAL A 1 -3.88 22.30 -5.46
CA VAL A 1 -4.00 21.37 -6.61
C VAL A 1 -5.32 21.69 -7.31
N PRO A 2 -5.37 21.85 -8.65
CA PRO A 2 -6.65 21.99 -9.34
C PRO A 2 -7.58 20.85 -8.91
N GLY A 3 -8.74 21.15 -8.32
CA GLY A 3 -9.66 20.13 -7.80
C GLY A 3 -9.51 19.76 -6.32
N ASP A 4 -8.79 20.56 -5.53
CA ASP A 4 -8.70 20.41 -4.07
C ASP A 4 -10.03 20.77 -3.37
N ARG A 5 -10.98 19.85 -3.42
CA ARG A 5 -12.35 20.01 -2.87
C ARG A 5 -12.37 19.96 -1.35
N HIS A 6 -11.42 19.29 -0.71
CA HIS A 6 -11.41 19.13 0.74
C HIS A 6 -11.13 20.47 1.43
N THR A 7 -10.24 21.29 0.88
CA THR A 7 -9.97 22.64 1.38
C THR A 7 -11.24 23.52 1.35
N THR A 8 -12.06 23.42 0.30
CA THR A 8 -13.33 24.14 0.19
C THR A 8 -14.33 23.72 1.29
N VAL A 9 -14.45 22.42 1.54
CA VAL A 9 -15.34 21.89 2.60
C VAL A 9 -14.89 22.39 3.98
N LEU A 10 -13.59 22.35 4.27
CA LEU A 10 -13.04 22.85 5.53
C LEU A 10 -13.29 24.35 5.72
N CYS A 11 -13.21 25.13 4.62
CA CYS A 11 -13.57 26.54 4.64
C CYS A 11 -15.05 26.74 5.04
N TRP A 12 -15.96 25.99 4.43
CA TRP A 12 -17.40 26.06 4.76
C TRP A 12 -17.70 25.71 6.22
N ILE A 13 -17.01 24.72 6.80
CA ILE A 13 -17.16 24.38 8.22
C ILE A 13 -16.76 25.57 9.10
N LEU A 14 -15.63 26.21 8.82
CA LEU A 14 -15.14 27.35 9.59
C LEU A 14 -16.04 28.59 9.47
N THR A 15 -16.51 28.91 8.26
CA THR A 15 -17.42 30.05 8.06
C THR A 15 -18.74 29.82 8.79
N THR A 16 -19.28 28.60 8.74
CA THR A 16 -20.51 28.22 9.45
C THR A 16 -20.33 28.31 10.96
N ALA A 17 -19.21 27.82 11.51
CA ALA A 17 -18.92 27.90 12.95
C ALA A 17 -18.83 29.37 13.42
N HIS A 18 -18.25 30.25 12.62
CA HIS A 18 -18.16 31.68 12.92
C HIS A 18 -19.52 32.39 12.83
N GLU A 19 -20.37 32.01 11.89
CA GLU A 19 -21.76 32.51 11.82
C GLU A 19 -22.56 32.10 13.06
N LEU A 20 -22.48 30.83 13.47
CA LEU A 20 -23.12 30.34 14.70
C LEU A 20 -22.60 31.04 15.97
N GLN A 21 -21.31 31.40 15.99
CA GLN A 21 -20.75 32.21 17.08
C GLN A 21 -21.36 33.62 17.10
N ARG A 22 -21.51 34.27 15.95
CA ARG A 22 -22.12 35.62 15.85
C ARG A 22 -23.58 35.62 16.28
N GLU A 23 -24.29 34.53 16.06
CA GLU A 23 -25.67 34.34 16.52
C GLU A 23 -25.76 34.02 18.02
N GLY A 24 -24.63 33.79 18.70
CA GLY A 24 -24.58 33.42 20.11
C GLY A 24 -24.95 31.97 20.40
N LEU A 25 -25.06 31.13 19.37
CA LEU A 25 -25.33 29.69 19.50
C LEU A 25 -24.08 28.90 19.89
N LEU A 26 -22.90 29.40 19.52
CA LEU A 26 -21.61 28.80 19.86
C LEU A 26 -20.79 29.71 20.78
N SER A 27 -20.17 29.15 21.81
CA SER A 27 -19.22 29.88 22.65
C SER A 27 -17.91 30.14 21.92
N ASP A 28 -17.15 31.16 22.36
CA ASP A 28 -15.82 31.45 21.79
C ASP A 28 -14.86 30.25 21.97
N VAL A 29 -14.94 29.58 23.11
CA VAL A 29 -14.16 28.35 23.38
C VAL A 29 -14.56 27.22 22.40
N GLY A 30 -15.85 27.03 22.15
CA GLY A 30 -16.34 26.05 21.19
C GLY A 30 -15.86 26.34 19.76
N THR A 31 -15.88 27.61 19.36
CA THR A 31 -15.42 28.05 18.03
C THR A 31 -13.92 27.77 17.85
N ARG A 32 -13.10 28.08 18.87
CA ARG A 32 -11.66 27.78 18.86
C ARG A 32 -11.40 26.28 18.76
N SER A 33 -12.12 25.46 19.53
CA SER A 33 -11.98 24.01 19.50
C SER A 33 -12.33 23.42 18.12
N ILE A 34 -13.40 23.89 17.49
CA ILE A 34 -13.74 23.49 16.11
C ILE A 34 -12.65 23.93 15.13
N SER A 35 -12.14 25.15 15.26
CA SER A 35 -11.07 25.66 14.40
C SER A 35 -9.79 24.84 14.51
N GLU A 36 -9.40 24.44 15.73
CA GLU A 36 -8.25 23.57 15.97
C GLU A 36 -8.46 22.18 15.36
N ALA A 37 -9.64 21.59 15.56
CA ALA A 37 -10.00 20.29 14.97
C ALA A 37 -9.98 20.32 13.43
N VAL A 38 -10.55 21.37 12.83
CA VAL A 38 -10.51 21.57 11.36
C VAL A 38 -9.09 21.79 10.87
N GLY A 39 -8.26 22.53 11.61
CA GLY A 39 -6.84 22.69 11.32
C GLY A 39 -6.09 21.37 11.33
N ALA A 40 -6.35 20.52 12.33
CA ALA A 40 -5.76 19.19 12.42
C ALA A 40 -6.20 18.28 11.27
N MET A 41 -7.51 18.27 10.92
CA MET A 41 -8.03 17.54 9.76
C MET A 41 -7.36 17.99 8.46
N ARG A 42 -7.15 19.30 8.28
CA ARG A 42 -6.43 19.83 7.12
C ARG A 42 -4.99 19.34 7.07
N GLY A 43 -4.30 19.33 8.21
CA GLY A 43 -2.94 18.82 8.33
C GLY A 43 -2.85 17.37 7.88
N GLN A 44 -3.70 16.51 8.44
CA GLN A 44 -3.77 15.09 8.09
C GLN A 44 -4.11 14.85 6.61
N ALA A 45 -5.08 15.59 6.05
CA ALA A 45 -5.45 15.49 4.65
C ALA A 45 -4.27 15.88 3.72
N ASN A 46 -3.53 16.93 4.07
CA ASN A 46 -2.35 17.35 3.33
C ASN A 46 -1.22 16.33 3.42
N ASP A 47 -0.99 15.73 4.60
CA ASP A 47 0.02 14.69 4.77
C ASP A 47 -0.30 13.48 3.89
N LEU A 48 -1.56 13.02 3.87
CA LEU A 48 -2.03 11.93 3.01
C LEU A 48 -1.96 12.26 1.51
N MET A 49 -2.16 13.52 1.12
CA MET A 49 -1.98 13.93 -0.27
C MET A 49 -0.50 14.11 -0.66
N SER A 50 0.35 14.42 0.32
CA SER A 50 1.78 14.60 0.09
C SER A 50 2.47 13.27 -0.20
N SER A 51 2.08 12.21 0.49
CA SER A 51 2.58 10.84 0.27
C SER A 51 2.29 10.38 -1.17
N LEU A 52 1.07 10.61 -1.65
CA LEU A 52 0.67 10.24 -3.00
C LEU A 52 1.53 10.89 -4.11
N ASN A 53 1.98 12.13 -3.90
CA ASN A 53 2.70 12.90 -4.93
C ASN A 53 4.22 12.85 -4.79
N ARG A 54 4.76 12.44 -3.64
CA ARG A 54 6.19 12.60 -3.32
C ARG A 54 6.91 11.31 -2.95
N ASP A 55 6.20 10.21 -2.67
CA ASP A 55 6.83 9.08 -1.98
C ASP A 55 7.85 8.31 -2.82
N LEU A 56 7.83 8.39 -4.15
CA LEU A 56 8.96 7.90 -4.95
C LEU A 56 9.01 8.62 -6.31
N PRO A 57 10.13 9.27 -6.67
CA PRO A 57 10.29 9.80 -8.02
C PRO A 57 10.27 8.62 -9.00
N PHE A 58 9.40 8.70 -10.02
CA PHE A 58 9.26 7.67 -11.07
C PHE A 58 10.60 7.16 -11.63
N PRO A 59 11.62 8.02 -11.88
CA PRO A 59 12.93 7.55 -12.31
C PRO A 59 13.61 6.56 -11.36
N TYR A 60 13.44 6.71 -10.05
CA TYR A 60 14.07 5.81 -9.07
C TYR A 60 13.44 4.42 -9.10
N ALA A 61 12.09 4.34 -9.11
CA ALA A 61 11.39 3.06 -9.25
C ALA A 61 11.79 2.33 -10.55
N PHE A 62 11.91 3.08 -11.65
CA PHE A 62 12.34 2.56 -12.93
C PHE A 62 13.77 2.00 -12.87
N VAL A 63 14.73 2.76 -12.30
CA VAL A 63 16.13 2.33 -12.17
C VAL A 63 16.24 1.06 -11.32
N VAL A 64 15.54 1.00 -10.17
CA VAL A 64 15.55 -0.19 -9.31
C VAL A 64 15.00 -1.42 -10.05
N SER A 65 13.87 -1.26 -10.74
CA SER A 65 13.26 -2.35 -11.52
C SER A 65 14.16 -2.82 -12.64
N PHE A 66 14.80 -1.88 -13.35
CA PHE A 66 15.77 -2.18 -14.40
C PHE A 66 17.01 -2.92 -13.85
N MET A 67 17.55 -2.47 -12.71
CA MET A 67 18.69 -3.14 -12.08
C MET A 67 18.35 -4.57 -11.65
N LEU A 68 17.16 -4.81 -11.10
CA LEU A 68 16.70 -6.16 -10.74
C LEU A 68 16.63 -7.08 -11.96
N GLN A 69 16.02 -6.60 -13.05
CA GLN A 69 15.94 -7.36 -14.30
C GLN A 69 17.33 -7.64 -14.90
N LEU A 70 18.24 -6.67 -14.83
CA LEU A 70 19.61 -6.83 -15.31
C LEU A 70 20.37 -7.88 -14.49
N VAL A 71 20.22 -7.90 -13.17
CA VAL A 71 20.84 -8.92 -12.30
C VAL A 71 20.32 -10.31 -12.62
N ILE A 72 19.00 -10.48 -12.78
CA ILE A 72 18.40 -11.77 -13.16
C ILE A 72 18.93 -12.22 -14.53
N LEU A 73 19.04 -11.31 -15.49
CA LEU A 73 19.57 -11.60 -16.83
C LEU A 73 21.04 -12.04 -16.79
N ILE A 74 21.89 -11.33 -16.06
CA ILE A 74 23.31 -11.67 -15.90
C ILE A 74 23.45 -13.05 -15.25
N GLN A 75 22.69 -13.31 -14.17
CA GLN A 75 22.70 -14.60 -13.49
C GLN A 75 22.21 -15.74 -14.39
N ALA A 76 21.19 -15.48 -15.22
CA ALA A 76 20.70 -16.43 -16.21
C ALA A 76 21.78 -16.76 -17.25
N LEU A 77 22.49 -15.74 -17.74
CA LEU A 77 23.58 -15.92 -18.70
C LEU A 77 24.74 -16.73 -18.10
N PHE A 78 25.17 -16.42 -16.87
CA PHE A 78 26.21 -17.20 -16.18
C PHE A 78 25.80 -18.65 -15.96
N THR A 79 24.55 -18.88 -15.58
CA THR A 79 24.01 -20.24 -15.41
C THR A 79 24.00 -20.98 -16.76
N ALA A 80 23.59 -20.32 -17.85
CA ALA A 80 23.59 -20.90 -19.19
C ALA A 80 25.01 -21.20 -19.71
N LEU A 81 25.99 -20.32 -19.46
CA LEU A 81 27.39 -20.55 -19.81
C LEU A 81 27.97 -21.74 -19.04
N ALA A 82 27.65 -21.86 -17.74
CA ALA A 82 28.02 -23.04 -16.95
C ALA A 82 27.42 -24.32 -17.54
N CYS A 83 26.14 -24.30 -17.97
CA CYS A 83 25.49 -25.40 -18.69
C CYS A 83 26.24 -25.80 -19.96
N ALA A 84 26.64 -24.81 -20.76
CA ALA A 84 27.30 -25.04 -22.04
C ALA A 84 28.71 -25.64 -21.86
N ASP A 85 29.49 -25.12 -20.92
CA ASP A 85 30.86 -25.57 -20.67
C ASP A 85 30.91 -27.06 -20.27
N VAL A 86 30.06 -27.46 -19.32
CA VAL A 86 29.97 -28.85 -18.90
C VAL A 86 29.42 -29.77 -20.00
N SER A 87 28.51 -29.28 -20.85
CA SER A 87 27.99 -30.06 -21.99
C SER A 87 29.06 -30.31 -23.05
N SER A 88 29.96 -29.35 -23.26
CA SER A 88 31.07 -29.46 -24.22
C SER A 88 32.22 -30.35 -23.71
N SER A 89 32.37 -30.43 -22.38
CA SER A 89 33.33 -31.29 -21.71
C SER A 89 32.88 -32.75 -21.70
N HIS A 90 32.98 -33.41 -22.86
CA HIS A 90 32.68 -34.83 -23.08
C HIS A 90 33.37 -35.79 -22.10
N SER A 91 34.38 -35.33 -21.35
CA SER A 91 35.15 -36.06 -20.33
C SER A 91 34.55 -36.05 -18.92
N LEU A 92 33.50 -35.25 -18.64
CA LEU A 92 32.89 -35.10 -17.31
C LEU A 92 31.58 -35.89 -17.10
N GLN A 93 31.19 -36.77 -18.03
CA GLN A 93 30.01 -37.64 -17.86
C GLN A 93 30.17 -38.63 -16.68
N PHE A 94 31.39 -38.86 -16.24
CA PHE A 94 31.70 -39.59 -15.02
C PHE A 94 32.60 -38.69 -14.19
N GLY A 95 32.16 -38.27 -12.99
CA GLY A 95 33.09 -37.71 -12.02
C GLY A 95 34.23 -38.71 -11.74
N ASN A 96 35.28 -38.28 -11.02
CA ASN A 96 36.39 -39.18 -10.62
C ASN A 96 35.92 -40.48 -9.90
N HIS A 97 34.64 -40.57 -9.50
CA HIS A 97 34.00 -41.73 -8.87
C HIS A 97 32.80 -42.33 -9.63
N GLY A 98 32.53 -41.92 -10.87
CA GLY A 98 31.47 -42.50 -11.69
C GLY A 98 30.03 -42.09 -11.32
N GLU A 99 29.85 -41.13 -10.41
CA GLU A 99 28.52 -40.62 -10.06
C GLU A 99 27.99 -39.61 -11.09
N PRO A 100 26.67 -39.63 -11.38
CA PRO A 100 26.11 -38.83 -12.44
C PRO A 100 25.81 -37.39 -11.97
N VAL A 101 26.35 -36.40 -12.68
CA VAL A 101 26.39 -34.97 -12.31
C VAL A 101 25.03 -34.23 -12.44
N TRP A 102 23.96 -34.92 -12.86
CA TRP A 102 22.65 -34.30 -13.13
C TRP A 102 22.02 -33.62 -11.91
N TYR A 103 22.29 -34.10 -10.69
CA TYR A 103 21.71 -33.51 -9.48
C TYR A 103 22.24 -32.10 -9.20
N MET A 104 23.49 -31.80 -9.58
CA MET A 104 24.06 -30.46 -9.45
C MET A 104 23.37 -29.47 -10.41
N TRP A 105 22.96 -29.92 -11.59
CA TRP A 105 22.17 -29.13 -12.54
C TRP A 105 20.80 -28.76 -11.97
N VAL A 106 20.10 -29.77 -11.47
CA VAL A 106 18.77 -29.59 -10.87
C VAL A 106 18.86 -28.65 -9.67
N PHE A 107 19.89 -28.81 -8.83
CA PHE A 107 20.11 -27.93 -7.69
C PHE A 107 20.43 -26.49 -8.13
N GLN A 108 21.37 -26.29 -9.05
CA GLN A 108 21.75 -24.96 -9.55
C GLN A 108 20.57 -24.23 -10.22
N LEU A 109 19.80 -24.95 -11.06
CA LEU A 109 18.61 -24.40 -11.71
C LEU A 109 17.53 -24.07 -10.67
N GLY A 110 17.35 -24.93 -9.66
CA GLY A 110 16.46 -24.70 -8.53
C GLY A 110 16.84 -23.44 -7.74
N CYS A 111 18.13 -23.28 -7.41
CA CYS A 111 18.63 -22.08 -6.74
C CYS A 111 18.41 -20.81 -7.57
N PHE A 112 18.69 -20.86 -8.88
CA PHE A 112 18.43 -19.74 -9.79
C PHE A 112 16.93 -19.39 -9.83
N PHE A 113 16.06 -20.38 -9.98
CA PHE A 113 14.62 -20.18 -10.00
C PHE A 113 14.11 -19.55 -8.69
N CYS A 114 14.55 -20.07 -7.54
CA CYS A 114 14.21 -19.51 -6.23
C CYS A 114 14.67 -18.06 -6.10
N LEU A 115 15.88 -17.74 -6.56
CA LEU A 115 16.41 -16.38 -6.53
C LEU A 115 15.62 -15.42 -7.43
N ALA A 116 15.28 -15.85 -8.65
CA ALA A 116 14.47 -15.07 -9.59
C ALA A 116 13.07 -14.80 -9.02
N MET A 117 12.41 -15.83 -8.44
CA MET A 117 11.13 -15.70 -7.77
C MET A 117 11.19 -14.74 -6.58
N LEU A 118 12.27 -14.77 -5.80
CA LEU A 118 12.47 -13.85 -4.67
C LEU A 118 12.56 -12.40 -5.13
N TYR A 119 13.36 -12.11 -6.16
CA TYR A 119 13.50 -10.75 -6.69
C TYR A 119 12.19 -10.22 -7.30
N GLU A 120 11.48 -11.07 -8.04
CA GLU A 120 10.17 -10.73 -8.60
C GLU A 120 9.14 -10.48 -7.50
N ALA A 121 9.12 -11.32 -6.45
CA ALA A 121 8.26 -11.13 -5.30
C ALA A 121 8.55 -9.79 -4.58
N MET A 122 9.82 -9.43 -4.41
CA MET A 122 10.20 -8.13 -3.82
C MET A 122 9.72 -6.95 -4.68
N GLY A 123 9.87 -7.03 -6.01
CA GLY A 123 9.36 -6.02 -6.94
C GLY A 123 7.84 -5.87 -6.84
N ASN A 124 7.13 -7.00 -6.77
CA ASN A 124 5.68 -7.03 -6.61
C ASN A 124 5.23 -6.44 -5.27
N VAL A 125 5.92 -6.75 -4.16
CA VAL A 125 5.63 -6.14 -2.85
C VAL A 125 5.78 -4.61 -2.91
N HIS A 126 6.86 -4.11 -3.52
CA HIS A 126 7.06 -2.67 -3.69
C HIS A 126 5.95 -2.04 -4.55
N HIS A 127 5.59 -2.66 -5.67
CA HIS A 127 4.51 -2.18 -6.53
C HIS A 127 3.15 -2.20 -5.82
N VAL A 128 2.88 -3.24 -5.01
CA VAL A 128 1.65 -3.33 -4.23
C VAL A 128 1.58 -2.25 -3.16
N LEU A 129 2.66 -2.04 -2.41
CA LEU A 129 2.69 -1.07 -1.31
C LEU A 129 2.77 0.39 -1.76
N TYR A 130 3.13 0.67 -3.03
CA TYR A 130 3.30 2.03 -3.54
C TYR A 130 2.03 2.90 -3.44
N ASN A 131 0.85 2.31 -3.61
CA ASN A 131 -0.41 3.06 -3.54
C ASN A 131 -1.45 2.36 -2.65
N PRO A 132 -1.58 2.71 -1.37
CA PRO A 132 -2.54 2.08 -0.46
C PRO A 132 -4.00 2.51 -0.69
N PHE A 133 -4.26 3.38 -1.68
CA PHE A 133 -5.57 3.99 -1.93
C PHE A 133 -6.31 3.44 -3.15
N GLY A 134 -5.93 2.26 -3.63
CA GLY A 134 -6.60 1.57 -4.72
C GLY A 134 -7.86 0.78 -4.28
N PRO A 135 -8.47 0.03 -5.22
CA PRO A 135 -9.63 -0.82 -4.95
C PRO A 135 -9.26 -2.23 -4.44
N ARG A 136 -7.99 -2.50 -4.10
CA ARG A 136 -7.53 -3.86 -3.77
C ARG A 136 -7.96 -4.23 -2.36
N ALA A 137 -8.06 -5.53 -2.09
CA ALA A 137 -8.42 -6.02 -0.75
C ALA A 137 -7.39 -5.65 0.34
N LEU A 138 -6.13 -5.43 -0.04
CA LEU A 138 -5.07 -4.96 0.87
C LEU A 138 -5.08 -3.43 1.07
N ASP A 139 -5.74 -2.70 0.17
CA ASP A 139 -5.81 -1.24 0.24
C ASP A 139 -6.71 -0.79 1.40
N VAL A 140 -6.57 0.46 1.81
CA VAL A 140 -7.38 1.03 2.87
C VAL A 140 -8.85 1.02 2.44
N ALA A 141 -9.74 0.52 3.32
CA ALA A 141 -11.17 0.42 3.04
C ALA A 141 -11.88 1.79 3.15
N HIS A 142 -11.65 2.68 2.17
CA HIS A 142 -12.17 4.05 2.13
C HIS A 142 -13.67 4.13 2.36
N GLU A 143 -14.43 3.27 1.69
CA GLU A 143 -15.89 3.27 1.79
C GLU A 143 -16.35 2.88 3.19
N THR A 144 -15.72 1.87 3.79
CA THR A 144 -16.04 1.45 5.16
C THR A 144 -15.75 2.57 6.16
N ILE A 145 -14.60 3.24 6.03
CA ILE A 145 -14.23 4.36 6.89
C ILE A 145 -15.18 5.55 6.68
N ALA A 146 -15.46 5.91 5.43
CA ALA A 146 -16.35 7.01 5.09
C ALA A 146 -17.78 6.76 5.60
N ASN A 147 -18.30 5.55 5.44
CA ASN A 147 -19.60 5.17 5.98
C ASN A 147 -19.61 5.18 7.50
N GLY A 148 -18.54 4.69 8.15
CA GLY A 148 -18.40 4.78 9.61
C GLY A 148 -18.44 6.23 10.14
N ILE A 149 -17.79 7.16 9.44
CA ILE A 149 -17.81 8.60 9.79
C ILE A 149 -19.22 9.20 9.58
N ARG A 150 -19.90 8.84 8.48
CA ARG A 150 -21.28 9.27 8.21
C ARG A 150 -22.25 8.75 9.26
N ASP A 151 -22.13 7.48 9.61
CA ASP A 151 -22.95 6.83 10.64
C ASP A 151 -22.73 7.46 12.01
N LEU A 152 -21.48 7.78 12.36
CA LEU A 152 -21.18 8.53 13.57
C LEU A 152 -21.84 9.92 13.55
N GLY A 153 -21.73 10.66 12.45
CA GLY A 153 -22.36 11.97 12.31
C GLY A 153 -23.89 11.91 12.47
N THR A 154 -24.55 10.93 11.86
CA THR A 154 -26.01 10.74 12.00
C THR A 154 -26.42 10.38 13.43
N GLN A 155 -25.63 9.54 14.12
CA GLN A 155 -25.89 9.20 15.53
C GLN A 155 -25.74 10.39 16.47
N LEU A 156 -24.70 11.21 16.26
CA LEU A 156 -24.48 12.43 17.03
C LEU A 156 -25.62 13.44 16.82
N MET A 157 -26.09 13.63 15.57
CA MET A 157 -27.25 14.49 15.29
C MET A 157 -28.54 13.97 15.91
N ALA A 158 -28.69 12.66 16.07
CA ALA A 158 -29.82 12.05 16.77
C ALA A 158 -29.74 12.18 18.31
N GLY A 159 -28.72 12.85 18.85
CA GLY A 159 -28.51 13.01 20.29
C GLY A 159 -28.09 11.73 20.99
N LYS A 160 -27.65 10.70 20.25
CA LYS A 160 -27.14 9.46 20.84
C LYS A 160 -25.71 9.70 21.29
N SER A 161 -25.43 9.44 22.57
CA SER A 161 -24.07 9.40 23.08
C SER A 161 -23.38 8.15 22.53
N CYS A 162 -22.40 8.34 21.64
CA CYS A 162 -21.55 7.25 21.16
C CYS A 162 -20.34 7.16 22.11
N PRO A 163 -20.29 6.21 23.06
CA PRO A 163 -19.06 5.98 23.81
C PRO A 163 -17.94 5.61 22.84
N PRO A 164 -16.68 6.03 23.10
CA PRO A 164 -15.56 5.65 22.25
C PRO A 164 -15.50 4.13 22.16
N VAL A 165 -15.50 3.59 20.94
CA VAL A 165 -15.41 2.15 20.68
C VAL A 165 -14.00 1.70 21.06
N SER A 166 -13.80 1.40 22.34
CA SER A 166 -12.55 0.87 22.89
C SER A 166 -12.41 -0.65 22.71
N ARG A 167 -13.29 -1.28 21.92
CA ARG A 167 -13.18 -2.71 21.57
C ARG A 167 -13.29 -2.90 20.06
N LEU A 168 -12.13 -2.99 19.42
CA LEU A 168 -11.93 -3.88 18.27
C LEU A 168 -12.00 -5.33 18.78
N GLU A 169 -13.15 -5.75 19.31
CA GLU A 169 -13.44 -7.18 19.32
C GLU A 169 -13.60 -7.55 17.85
N SER A 170 -12.62 -8.28 17.32
CA SER A 170 -12.66 -8.85 15.98
C SER A 170 -13.95 -9.63 15.83
N GLN A 171 -14.98 -9.02 15.22
CA GLN A 171 -16.22 -9.73 14.93
C GLN A 171 -15.88 -10.93 14.03
N PRO A 172 -16.03 -12.17 14.52
CA PRO A 172 -15.85 -13.35 13.70
C PRO A 172 -17.12 -13.50 12.85
N GLY A 173 -17.19 -12.78 11.73
CA GLY A 173 -18.38 -12.80 10.89
C GLY A 173 -18.52 -11.70 9.86
N ALA A 174 -17.42 -11.08 9.40
CA ALA A 174 -17.45 -10.21 8.23
C ALA A 174 -17.92 -11.05 7.02
N ARG A 175 -19.22 -10.94 6.74
CA ARG A 175 -19.91 -11.59 5.63
C ARG A 175 -19.18 -11.22 4.35
N THR A 176 -18.72 -12.22 3.62
CA THR A 176 -18.34 -12.10 2.22
C THR A 176 -19.53 -11.51 1.47
N CYS A 177 -19.40 -10.25 1.02
CA CYS A 177 -20.26 -9.73 -0.03
C CYS A 177 -19.99 -10.56 -1.28
N THR A 178 -20.86 -11.53 -1.53
CA THR A 178 -20.92 -12.22 -2.82
C THR A 178 -21.24 -11.18 -3.88
N ALA A 179 -20.27 -10.91 -4.75
CA ALA A 179 -20.49 -10.16 -5.97
C ALA A 179 -21.54 -10.91 -6.81
N GLY A 180 -22.74 -10.33 -6.91
CA GLY A 180 -23.75 -10.77 -7.87
C GLY A 180 -23.31 -10.34 -9.27
N VAL A 181 -23.22 -11.33 -10.16
CA VAL A 181 -23.17 -11.17 -11.62
C VAL A 181 -24.57 -10.86 -12.13
#